data_AF-A0A7S1AAZ3-F1
#
_entry.id   AF-A0A7S1AAZ3-F1
#
_cell.length_a   1.000
_cell.length_b   1.000
_cell.length_c   1.000
_cell.angle_alpha   90.00
_cell.angle_beta   90.00
_cell.angle_gamma   90.00
#
_symmetry.space_group_name_H-M   'P 1'
#
loop_
_entity.id
_entity.type
_entity.pdbx_description
1 polymer ?
#
loop_
_entity_poly.entity_id
_entity_poly.type
_entity_poly.pdbx_seq_one_letter_code
_entity_poly.pdbx_strand_id
1 'polypeptide(L)'
;PVFLKSSTQKNAEAAVLNEVAVLLDHLFHNDNTPVFIAKRLIQRFSSSNPSARYLKAVAEAFRNGTFNGTAYGGKYGDLAATVAAIVLHPDARQTGAYGGALREPLLKVLHLMRAMEYEDLYG
;
A
#
# COMPACT_ATOMS: atom_id res chain seq x y z
N PRO A 1 -29.65 -5.62 2.34
CA PRO A 1 -28.42 -6.46 2.31
C PRO A 1 -28.80 -7.90 2.70
N VAL A 2 -28.42 -8.88 1.87
CA VAL A 2 -28.93 -10.27 1.85
C VAL A 2 -28.06 -11.15 2.77
N PHE A 3 -27.83 -10.71 4.01
CA PHE A 3 -26.88 -11.38 4.89
C PHE A 3 -27.24 -12.82 5.32
N LEU A 4 -28.41 -13.36 4.94
CA LEU A 4 -28.80 -14.77 5.11
C LEU A 4 -30.14 -15.04 4.42
N LYS A 5 -30.17 -15.85 3.34
CA LYS A 5 -31.33 -16.71 3.06
C LYS A 5 -30.94 -18.07 2.47
N SER A 6 -31.44 -19.08 3.18
CA SER A 6 -31.68 -20.51 2.87
C SER A 6 -30.77 -21.20 1.85
N SER A 7 -30.15 -22.29 2.30
CA SER A 7 -29.42 -23.33 1.53
C SER A 7 -30.23 -24.03 0.43
N THR A 8 -31.36 -23.46 0.00
CA THR A 8 -32.39 -24.07 -0.85
C THR A 8 -32.51 -23.40 -2.22
N GLN A 9 -31.74 -22.35 -2.53
CA GLN A 9 -31.77 -21.68 -3.85
C GLN A 9 -30.67 -22.21 -4.79
N LYS A 10 -31.06 -22.67 -5.98
CA LYS A 10 -30.19 -23.23 -7.03
C LYS A 10 -29.02 -22.33 -7.47
N ASN A 11 -29.02 -21.04 -7.11
CA ASN A 11 -27.99 -20.04 -7.45
C ASN A 11 -27.41 -19.32 -6.22
N ALA A 12 -27.58 -19.86 -5.02
CA ALA A 12 -27.18 -19.21 -3.76
C ALA A 12 -25.68 -18.89 -3.71
N GLU A 13 -24.82 -19.80 -4.18
CA GLU A 13 -23.37 -19.60 -4.20
C GLU A 13 -22.94 -18.44 -5.10
N ALA A 14 -23.51 -18.35 -6.30
CA ALA A 14 -23.23 -17.26 -7.23
C ALA A 14 -23.72 -15.90 -6.70
N ALA A 15 -24.85 -15.88 -5.99
CA ALA A 15 -25.36 -14.67 -5.35
C ALA A 15 -24.44 -14.18 -4.22
N VAL A 16 -23.96 -15.09 -3.37
CA VAL A 16 -23.01 -14.77 -2.28
C VAL A 16 -21.69 -14.21 -2.84
N LEU A 17 -21.13 -14.84 -3.89
CA LEU A 17 -19.90 -14.35 -4.52
C LEU A 17 -20.07 -12.95 -5.12
N ASN A 18 -21.20 -12.69 -5.77
CA ASN A 18 -21.50 -11.36 -6.32
C ASN A 18 -21.63 -10.31 -5.22
N GLU A 19 -22.26 -10.62 -4.09
CA GLU A 19 -22.36 -9.69 -2.96
C GLU A 19 -21.00 -9.34 -2.36
N VAL A 20 -20.12 -10.34 -2.20
CA VAL A 20 -18.74 -10.11 -1.76
C VAL A 20 -18.00 -9.22 -2.76
N ALA A 21 -18.13 -9.48 -4.06
CA ALA A 21 -17.50 -8.67 -5.09
C ALA A 21 -18.00 -7.21 -5.06
N VAL A 22 -19.31 -6.98 -4.93
CA VAL A 22 -19.89 -5.64 -4.83
C VAL A 22 -19.42 -4.91 -3.57
N LEU A 23 -19.36 -5.60 -2.43
CA LEU A 23 -18.85 -5.01 -1.19
C LEU A 23 -17.38 -4.61 -1.33
N LEU A 24 -16.55 -5.48 -1.90
CA LEU A 24 -15.14 -5.19 -2.15
C LEU A 24 -14.98 -4.00 -3.10
N ASP A 25 -15.79 -3.94 -4.16
CA ASP A 25 -15.75 -2.83 -5.12
C ASP A 25 -16.14 -1.49 -4.47
N HIS A 26 -17.14 -1.52 -3.58
CA HIS A 26 -17.54 -0.35 -2.81
C HIS A 26 -16.44 0.12 -1.83
N LEU A 27 -15.77 -0.82 -1.15
CA LEU A 27 -14.63 -0.48 -0.28
C LEU A 27 -13.44 0.05 -1.07
N PHE A 28 -13.20 -0.50 -2.26
CA PHE A 28 -12.11 -0.09 -3.13
C PHE A 28 -12.31 1.34 -3.66
N HIS A 29 -13.53 1.69 -4.05
CA HIS A 29 -13.90 3.03 -4.53
C HIS A 29 -14.18 4.05 -3.42
N ASN A 30 -13.96 3.70 -2.16
CA ASN A 30 -14.10 4.65 -1.06
C ASN A 30 -13.04 5.76 -1.14
N ASP A 31 -13.44 7.01 -0.86
CA ASP A 31 -12.57 8.19 -0.93
C ASP A 31 -11.31 8.10 -0.05
N ASN A 32 -11.36 7.35 1.05
CA ASN A 32 -10.22 7.21 1.95
C ASN A 32 -9.21 6.14 1.48
N THR A 33 -9.63 5.20 0.63
CA THR A 33 -8.79 4.08 0.19
C THR A 33 -7.50 4.53 -0.48
N PRO A 34 -7.51 5.49 -1.44
CA PRO A 34 -6.28 5.99 -2.06
C PRO A 34 -5.28 6.57 -1.05
N VAL A 35 -5.77 7.32 -0.06
CA VAL A 35 -4.92 7.97 0.95
C VAL A 35 -4.30 6.95 1.90
N PHE A 36 -5.10 5.99 2.38
CA PHE A 36 -4.60 4.93 3.26
C PHE A 36 -3.59 4.01 2.57
N ILE A 37 -3.87 3.63 1.32
CA ILE A 37 -2.95 2.82 0.51
C ILE A 37 -1.67 3.60 0.22
N ALA A 38 -1.78 4.86 -0.24
CA ALA A 38 -0.61 5.71 -0.48
C ALA A 38 0.28 5.81 0.76
N LYS A 39 -0.29 6.11 1.94
CA LYS A 39 0.47 6.22 3.19
C LYS A 39 1.22 4.91 3.53
N ARG A 40 0.54 3.76 3.44
CA ARG A 40 1.15 2.46 3.75
C ARG A 40 2.26 2.09 2.77
N LEU A 41 2.06 2.36 1.49
CA LEU A 41 3.06 2.06 0.46
C LEU A 41 4.28 2.98 0.60
N ILE A 42 4.08 4.28 0.82
CA ILE A 42 5.19 5.21 1.06
C ILE A 42 6.04 4.79 2.27
N GLN A 43 5.40 4.37 3.36
CA GLN A 43 6.10 3.91 4.57
C GLN A 43 6.90 2.62 4.36
N ARG A 44 6.45 1.73 3.45
CA ARG A 44 7.18 0.50 3.12
C ARG A 44 8.35 0.74 2.17
N PHE A 45 8.23 1.68 1.24
CA PHE A 45 9.20 1.84 0.15
C PHE A 45 10.15 3.03 0.29
N SER A 46 9.82 4.04 1.08
CA SER A 46 10.54 5.32 1.03
C SER A 46 10.79 5.94 2.40
N SER A 47 9.74 6.40 3.08
CA SER A 47 9.89 7.28 4.26
C SER A 47 8.89 6.97 5.35
N SER A 48 9.36 6.94 6.59
CA SER A 48 8.50 6.75 7.78
C SER A 48 7.61 7.96 8.05
N ASN A 49 8.02 9.16 7.60
CA ASN A 49 7.31 10.43 7.81
C ASN A 49 7.05 11.15 6.48
N PRO A 50 6.03 10.72 5.71
CA PRO A 50 5.69 11.38 4.45
C PRO A 50 5.10 12.78 4.67
N SER A 51 5.48 13.73 3.82
CA SER A 51 4.83 15.05 3.78
C SER A 51 3.40 14.95 3.23
N ALA A 52 2.54 15.90 3.60
CA ALA A 52 1.17 15.96 3.08
C ALA A 52 1.11 16.10 1.55
N ARG A 53 2.08 16.82 0.95
CA ARG A 53 2.20 16.97 -0.51
C ARG A 53 2.50 15.64 -1.18
N TYR A 54 3.45 14.90 -0.64
CA TYR A 54 3.84 13.60 -1.17
C TYR A 54 2.68 12.59 -1.09
N LEU A 55 1.98 12.56 0.05
CA LEU A 55 0.81 11.71 0.23
C LEU A 55 -0.28 12.03 -0.80
N LYS A 56 -0.54 13.32 -1.06
CA LYS A 56 -1.53 13.77 -2.05
C LYS A 56 -1.13 13.34 -3.47
N ALA A 57 0.13 13.53 -3.86
CA ALA A 57 0.62 13.17 -5.19
C ALA A 57 0.49 11.66 -5.46
N VAL A 58 0.82 10.82 -4.47
CA VAL A 58 0.70 9.36 -4.61
C VAL A 58 -0.76 8.91 -4.64
N ALA A 59 -1.64 9.53 -3.83
CA ALA A 59 -3.07 9.24 -3.85
C ALA A 59 -3.72 9.66 -5.19
N GLU A 60 -3.32 10.79 -5.77
CA GLU A 60 -3.77 11.22 -7.11
C GLU A 60 -3.26 10.27 -8.21
N ALA A 61 -2.01 9.81 -8.12
CA ALA A 61 -1.47 8.82 -9.05
C ALA A 61 -2.23 7.48 -8.98
N PHE A 62 -2.61 7.04 -7.78
CA PHE A 62 -3.47 5.86 -7.58
C PHE A 62 -4.86 6.06 -8.19
N ARG A 63 -5.46 7.25 -8.06
CA ARG A 63 -6.81 7.54 -8.57
C ARG A 63 -6.85 7.63 -10.09
N ASN A 64 -5.85 8.27 -10.69
CA ASN A 64 -5.85 8.60 -12.12
C ASN A 64 -5.05 7.59 -12.97
N GLY A 65 -4.16 6.79 -12.36
CA GLY A 65 -3.25 5.89 -13.08
C GLY A 65 -2.21 6.63 -13.93
N THR A 66 -1.89 7.86 -13.53
CA THR A 66 -0.94 8.73 -14.22
C THR A 66 -0.01 9.38 -13.20
N PHE A 67 1.27 9.47 -13.53
CA PHE A 67 2.22 10.25 -12.73
C PHE A 67 3.11 11.09 -13.66
N ASN A 68 3.19 12.39 -13.37
CA ASN A 68 4.03 13.36 -14.11
C ASN A 68 3.78 13.38 -15.63
N GLY A 69 2.52 13.27 -16.06
CA GLY A 69 2.13 13.26 -17.48
C GLY A 69 2.26 11.91 -18.18
N THR A 70 2.84 10.90 -17.53
CA THR A 70 2.91 9.53 -18.05
C THR A 70 1.73 8.71 -17.55
N ALA A 71 0.95 8.14 -18.47
CA ALA A 71 -0.06 7.14 -18.15
C ALA A 71 0.58 5.76 -18.10
N TYR A 72 0.31 5.02 -17.03
CA TYR A 72 0.77 3.63 -16.90
C TYR A 72 -0.39 2.71 -17.31
N GLY A 73 -1.26 2.36 -16.37
CA GLY A 73 -2.52 1.68 -16.60
C GLY A 73 -3.70 2.63 -16.86
N GLY A 74 -3.60 3.89 -16.43
CA GLY A 74 -4.62 4.93 -16.70
C GLY A 74 -6.00 4.64 -16.09
N LYS A 75 -6.04 3.81 -15.04
CA LYS A 75 -7.25 3.39 -14.35
C LYS A 75 -7.13 3.65 -12.85
N TYR A 76 -8.28 3.72 -12.19
CA TYR A 76 -8.34 3.78 -10.74
C TYR A 76 -7.69 2.54 -10.12
N GLY A 77 -6.82 2.77 -9.14
CA GLY A 77 -6.06 1.75 -8.42
C GLY A 77 -4.87 1.17 -9.17
N ASP A 78 -4.33 1.92 -10.13
CA ASP A 78 -3.11 1.54 -10.84
C ASP A 78 -1.87 1.61 -9.93
N LEU A 79 -1.37 0.44 -9.55
CA LEU A 79 -0.19 0.29 -8.73
C LEU A 79 1.10 0.69 -9.45
N ALA A 80 1.17 0.59 -10.79
CA ALA A 80 2.37 0.98 -11.52
C ALA A 80 2.58 2.51 -11.44
N ALA A 81 1.51 3.28 -11.68
CA ALA A 81 1.53 4.72 -11.48
C ALA A 81 1.82 5.11 -10.02
N THR A 82 1.25 4.36 -9.08
CA THR A 82 1.43 4.61 -7.64
C THR A 82 2.88 4.38 -7.20
N VAL A 83 3.49 3.26 -7.60
CA VAL A 83 4.89 2.95 -7.27
C VAL A 83 5.84 3.92 -7.97
N ALA A 84 5.57 4.28 -9.22
CA ALA A 84 6.32 5.31 -9.91
C ALA A 84 6.28 6.65 -9.17
N ALA A 85 5.09 7.07 -8.72
CA ALA A 85 4.92 8.26 -7.90
C ALA A 85 5.73 8.18 -6.60
N ILE A 86 5.76 7.02 -5.93
CA ILE A 86 6.53 6.82 -4.71
C ILE A 86 8.04 6.99 -4.98
N VAL A 87 8.58 6.30 -5.98
CA VAL A 87 10.04 6.27 -6.17
C VAL A 87 10.57 7.57 -6.80
N LEU A 88 9.80 8.20 -7.69
CA LEU A 88 10.24 9.37 -8.46
C LEU A 88 9.98 10.71 -7.77
N HIS A 89 9.10 10.75 -6.76
CA HIS A 89 8.77 12.00 -6.09
C HIS A 89 10.00 12.61 -5.38
N PRO A 90 10.19 13.94 -5.42
CA PRO A 90 11.35 14.60 -4.80
C PRO A 90 11.50 14.29 -3.30
N ASP A 91 10.38 14.18 -2.57
CA ASP A 91 10.39 13.85 -1.14
C ASP A 91 10.95 12.44 -0.85
N ALA A 92 10.91 11.52 -1.82
CA ALA A 92 11.48 10.18 -1.67
C ALA A 92 13.01 10.17 -1.72
N ARG A 93 13.61 11.22 -2.31
CA ARG A 93 15.06 11.38 -2.46
C ARG A 93 15.65 12.35 -1.44
N GLN A 94 14.85 12.85 -0.50
CA GLN A 94 15.35 13.76 0.53
C GLN A 94 16.30 13.02 1.48
N THR A 95 17.54 13.48 1.54
CA THR A 95 18.58 13.00 2.45
C THR A 95 18.73 13.99 3.61
N GLY A 96 18.61 13.52 4.85
CA GLY A 96 18.74 14.36 6.05
C GLY A 96 18.31 13.61 7.32
N ALA A 97 18.43 14.24 8.50
CA ALA A 97 18.11 13.61 9.79
C ALA A 97 16.67 13.11 9.91
N TYR A 98 15.74 13.68 9.13
CA TYR A 98 14.32 13.30 9.08
C TYR A 98 13.92 12.64 7.74
N GLY A 99 14.88 12.36 6.87
CA GLY A 99 14.66 11.77 5.55
C GLY A 99 14.79 10.25 5.57
N GLY A 100 13.96 9.56 4.79
CA GLY A 100 14.01 8.12 4.60
C GLY A 100 13.29 7.30 5.68
N ALA A 101 13.54 5.99 5.67
CA ALA A 101 12.97 5.04 6.63
C ALA A 101 13.93 4.84 7.81
N LEU A 102 13.41 5.00 9.03
CA LEU A 102 14.21 4.72 10.22
C LEU A 102 14.42 3.21 10.34
N ARG A 103 15.68 2.77 10.42
CA ARG A 103 16.00 1.36 10.66
C ARG A 103 15.46 0.93 12.03
N GLU A 104 14.59 -0.07 12.03
CA GLU A 104 13.95 -0.60 13.24
C GLU A 104 15.01 -1.06 14.26
N PRO A 105 14.82 -0.82 15.57
CA PRO A 105 15.77 -1.21 16.60
C PRO A 105 16.12 -2.70 16.59
N LEU A 106 15.12 -3.57 16.38
CA LEU A 106 15.34 -5.02 16.27
C LEU A 106 16.26 -5.37 15.09
N LEU A 107 16.10 -4.68 13.96
CA LEU A 107 16.95 -4.86 12.78
C LEU A 107 18.39 -4.39 13.01
N LYS A 108 18.63 -3.51 14.00
CA LYS A 108 19.98 -3.14 14.44
C LYS A 108 20.59 -4.24 15.31
N VAL A 109 19.82 -4.80 16.23
CA VAL A 109 20.25 -5.93 17.08
C VAL A 109 20.57 -7.16 16.23
N LEU A 110 19.69 -7.53 15.29
CA LEU A 110 19.93 -8.65 14.37
C LEU A 110 21.17 -8.43 13.50
N HIS A 111 21.43 -7.19 13.09
CA HIS A 111 22.63 -6.86 12.33
C HIS A 111 23.90 -6.98 13.17
N LEU A 112 23.84 -6.56 14.44
CA LEU A 112 24.93 -6.75 15.40
C LEU A 112 25.19 -8.23 15.65
N MET A 113 24.15 -9.02 15.96
CA MET A 113 24.25 -10.47 16.15
C MET A 113 24.88 -11.14 14.93
N ARG A 114 24.44 -10.77 13.72
CA ARG A 114 25.03 -11.27 12.47
C ARG A 114 26.49 -10.85 12.31
N ALA A 115 26.84 -9.59 12.60
CA ALA A 115 28.20 -9.08 12.48
C ALA A 115 29.16 -9.73 13.50
N MET A 116 28.63 -10.26 14.59
CA MET A 116 29.36 -11.01 15.61
C MET A 116 29.36 -12.53 15.37
N GLU A 117 28.83 -12.99 14.24
CA GLU A 117 28.69 -14.43 13.93
C GLU A 117 27.98 -15.20 15.05
N TYR A 118 26.95 -14.61 15.65
CA TYR A 118 26.20 -15.26 16.71
C TYR A 118 25.51 -16.52 16.17
N GLU A 119 25.92 -17.68 16.68
CA GLU A 119 25.26 -18.96 16.50
C GLU A 119 24.38 -19.24 17.72
N ASP A 120 23.13 -19.68 17.48
CA ASP A 120 22.29 -20.17 18.56
C ASP A 120 22.81 -21.54 19.02
N LEU A 121 22.90 -21.73 20.33
CA LEU A 121 23.42 -22.96 20.94
C LEU A 121 22.44 -24.14 20.79
N TYR A 122 21.21 -23.89 20.33
CA TYR A 122 20.13 -24.88 20.30
C TYR A 122 19.52 -25.20 18.93
N GLY A 123 20.03 -24.65 17.82
CA GLY A 123 19.76 -25.09 16.43
C GLY A 123 18.30 -25.41 16.07
#